data_AF-A0A0D7Q8F1-F1
#
_entry.id   AF-A0A0D7Q8F1-F1
#
_cell.length_a   1.000
_cell.length_b   1.000
_cell.length_c   1.000
_cell.angle_alpha   90.00
_cell.angle_beta   90.00
_cell.angle_gamma   90.00
#
_symmetry.space_group_name_H-M   'P 1'
#
loop_
_entity.id
_entity.type
_entity.pdbx_description
1 polymer ?
#
loop_
_entity_poly.entity_id
_entity_poly.type
_entity_poly.pdbx_seq_one_letter_code
_entity_poly.pdbx_strand_id
1 'polypeptide(L)'
;MDGSNPTTAPYRFRILANGVETHRADTIAAGDPDELWHEAAMSACDMIRNMYGRIQPGLDWRLEVTDRSGKVISLFSFKAEMP
;
A
#
# COMPACT_ATOMS: atom_id res chain seq x y z
N MET A 1 21.13 -27.83 -3.82
CA MET A 1 19.66 -27.75 -3.93
C MET A 1 19.35 -26.31 -4.26
N ASP A 2 19.24 -25.99 -5.54
CA ASP A 2 18.74 -24.69 -5.98
C ASP A 2 17.22 -24.69 -5.85
N GLY A 3 16.73 -23.92 -4.90
CA GLY A 3 15.31 -23.81 -4.58
C GLY A 3 14.95 -22.37 -4.23
N SER A 4 15.47 -21.41 -4.99
CA SER A 4 15.01 -20.02 -4.96
C SER A 4 13.57 -19.96 -5.44
N ASN A 5 12.62 -20.20 -4.53
CA ASN A 5 11.20 -20.06 -4.79
C ASN A 5 10.85 -18.55 -4.86
N PRO A 6 9.97 -18.12 -5.76
CA PRO A 6 10.02 -16.78 -6.33
C PRO A 6 9.71 -15.70 -5.30
N THR A 7 10.60 -14.71 -5.27
CA THR A 7 10.46 -13.31 -4.84
C THR A 7 9.09 -12.72 -5.20
N THR A 8 8.05 -13.13 -4.50
CA THR A 8 6.69 -12.59 -4.68
C THR A 8 6.34 -11.79 -3.45
N ALA A 9 6.09 -10.50 -3.68
CA ALA A 9 5.57 -9.55 -2.73
C ALA A 9 4.42 -10.16 -1.89
N PRO A 10 4.54 -10.27 -0.56
CA PRO A 10 3.45 -10.78 0.26
C PRO A 10 2.27 -9.81 0.34
N TYR A 11 2.52 -8.52 0.11
CA TYR A 11 1.51 -7.48 0.22
C TYR A 11 1.53 -6.57 -1.00
N ARG A 12 0.36 -6.01 -1.28
CA ARG A 12 0.17 -4.98 -2.30
C ARG A 12 -0.50 -3.77 -1.71
N PHE A 13 -0.06 -2.60 -2.16
CA PHE A 13 -0.54 -1.30 -1.72
C PHE A 13 -1.23 -0.63 -2.89
N ARG A 14 -2.41 -0.07 -2.64
CA ARG A 14 -3.19 0.66 -3.64
C ARG A 14 -3.70 1.95 -3.04
N ILE A 15 -3.52 3.06 -3.74
CA ILE A 15 -4.16 4.32 -3.39
C ILE A 15 -5.33 4.54 -4.33
N LEU A 16 -6.51 4.73 -3.75
CA LEU A 16 -7.76 4.94 -4.47
C LEU A 16 -8.26 6.36 -4.23
N ALA A 17 -8.86 6.96 -5.25
CA ALA A 17 -9.65 8.18 -5.16
C ALA A 17 -11.07 7.87 -5.65
N ASN A 18 -12.08 8.02 -4.79
CA ASN A 18 -13.46 7.64 -5.08
C ASN A 18 -13.60 6.19 -5.61
N GLY A 19 -12.81 5.27 -5.06
CA GLY A 19 -12.78 3.86 -5.47
C GLY A 19 -12.02 3.57 -6.77
N VAL A 20 -11.41 4.57 -7.41
CA VAL A 20 -10.57 4.38 -8.60
C VAL A 20 -9.11 4.30 -8.16
N GLU A 21 -8.42 3.22 -8.50
CA GLU A 21 -6.97 3.07 -8.26
C GLU A 21 -6.18 4.15 -9.02
N THR A 22 -5.38 4.91 -8.30
CA THR A 22 -4.53 5.98 -8.83
C THR A 22 -3.04 5.63 -8.75
N HIS A 23 -2.65 4.87 -7.73
CA HIS A 23 -1.26 4.47 -7.50
C HIS A 23 -1.21 3.05 -6.93
N ARG A 24 -0.11 2.35 -7.23
CA ARG A 24 0.13 0.98 -6.78
C ARG A 24 1.60 0.76 -6.46
N ALA A 25 1.86 -0.04 -5.43
CA ALA A 25 3.17 -0.63 -5.16
C ALA A 25 3.00 -2.07 -4.68
N ASP A 26 4.01 -2.90 -4.90
CA ASP A 26 4.11 -4.25 -4.34
C ASP A 26 5.31 -4.28 -3.37
N THR A 27 5.21 -4.97 -2.22
CA THR A 27 6.36 -5.09 -1.29
C THR A 27 7.47 -5.96 -1.84
N ILE A 28 8.71 -5.71 -1.40
CA ILE A 28 9.82 -6.64 -1.65
C ILE A 28 9.66 -7.84 -0.69
N ALA A 29 9.89 -9.05 -1.20
CA ALA A 29 9.82 -10.26 -0.37
C ALA A 29 10.94 -10.25 0.69
N ALA A 30 10.57 -10.22 1.96
CA ALA A 30 11.45 -10.54 3.09
C ALA A 30 11.09 -11.93 3.67
N GLY A 31 12.08 -12.59 4.27
CA GLY A 31 11.95 -13.95 4.79
C GLY A 31 11.25 -14.07 6.13
N ASP A 32 11.15 -12.98 6.89
CA ASP A 32 10.54 -12.93 8.23
C ASP A 32 9.19 -12.17 8.21
N PRO A 33 8.08 -12.76 8.68
CA PRO A 33 6.78 -12.12 8.80
C PRO A 33 6.76 -10.77 9.56
N ASP A 34 7.56 -10.61 10.61
CA ASP A 34 7.57 -9.37 11.40
C ASP A 34 8.32 -8.26 10.65
N GLU A 35 9.44 -8.59 10.00
CA GLU A 35 10.14 -7.68 9.09
C GLU A 35 9.26 -7.30 7.90
N LEU A 36 8.48 -8.25 7.38
CA LEU A 36 7.55 -8.02 6.27
C LEU A 36 6.48 -6.97 6.59
N TRP A 37 5.91 -6.99 7.80
CA TRP A 37 4.92 -5.99 8.20
C TRP A 37 5.56 -4.62 8.42
N HIS A 38 6.77 -4.58 8.98
CA HIS A 38 7.51 -3.34 9.14
C HIS A 38 7.82 -2.68 7.79
N GLU A 39 8.38 -3.44 6.84
CA GLU A 39 8.67 -2.96 5.47
C GLU A 39 7.40 -2.56 4.71
N ALA A 40 6.30 -3.29 4.92
CA ALA A 40 4.98 -2.93 4.41
C ALA A 40 4.50 -1.57 4.95
N ALA A 41 4.63 -1.34 6.26
CA ALA A 41 4.25 -0.08 6.88
C ALA A 41 5.14 1.08 6.41
N MET A 42 6.44 0.86 6.23
CA MET A 42 7.37 1.85 5.67
C MET A 42 7.01 2.19 4.22
N SER A 43 6.73 1.18 3.39
CA SER A 43 6.28 1.37 2.00
C SER A 43 4.97 2.15 1.91
N ALA A 44 4.01 1.85 2.79
CA ALA A 44 2.76 2.59 2.91
C ALA A 44 3.00 4.07 3.25
N CYS A 45 3.87 4.35 4.24
CA CYS A 45 4.24 5.71 4.62
C CYS A 45 4.88 6.48 3.45
N ASP A 46 5.80 5.84 2.72
CA ASP A 46 6.45 6.45 1.57
C ASP A 46 5.47 6.75 0.44
N MET A 47 4.51 5.85 0.17
CA MET A 47 3.44 6.11 -0.79
C MET A 47 2.56 7.30 -0.39
N ILE A 48 2.15 7.37 0.88
CA ILE A 48 1.36 8.50 1.41
C ILE A 48 2.16 9.80 1.29
N ARG A 49 3.46 9.78 1.64
CA ARG A 49 4.33 10.95 1.52
C ARG A 49 4.42 11.44 0.06
N ASN A 50 4.52 10.53 -0.90
CA ASN A 50 4.55 10.87 -2.33
C ASN A 50 3.22 11.40 -2.85
N MET A 51 2.13 11.17 -2.13
CA MET A 51 0.82 11.75 -2.42
C MET A 51 0.62 13.14 -1.83
N TYR A 52 1.53 13.62 -0.97
CA TYR A 52 1.43 14.96 -0.42
C TYR A 52 1.39 16.01 -1.54
N GLY A 53 0.40 16.91 -1.49
CA GLY A 53 0.11 17.88 -2.56
C GLY A 53 -0.72 17.34 -3.74
N ARG A 54 -0.94 16.02 -3.84
CA ARG A 54 -1.83 15.38 -4.83
C ARG A 54 -3.20 15.00 -4.26
N ILE A 55 -3.28 14.83 -2.94
CA ILE A 55 -4.54 14.58 -2.23
C ILE A 55 -5.40 15.84 -2.31
N GLN A 56 -6.44 15.81 -3.14
CA GLN A 56 -7.36 16.93 -3.35
C GLN A 56 -8.58 16.84 -2.43
N PRO A 57 -9.11 17.99 -1.96
CA PRO A 57 -10.38 18.03 -1.24
C PRO A 57 -11.54 17.47 -2.08
N GLY A 58 -12.57 16.95 -1.41
CA GLY A 58 -13.81 16.48 -2.06
C GLY A 58 -13.73 15.08 -2.67
N LEU A 59 -12.62 14.37 -2.50
CA LEU A 59 -12.46 12.98 -2.91
C LEU A 59 -12.32 12.07 -1.67
N ASP A 60 -12.86 10.86 -1.75
CA ASP A 60 -12.64 9.78 -0.80
C ASP A 60 -11.31 9.09 -1.12
N TRP A 61 -10.26 9.44 -0.38
CA TRP A 61 -8.93 8.87 -0.55
C TRP A 61 -8.73 7.68 0.38
N ARG A 62 -8.30 6.55 -0.18
CA ARG A 62 -8.04 5.31 0.56
C ARG A 62 -6.68 4.75 0.21
N LEU A 63 -5.95 4.24 1.19
CA LEU A 63 -4.83 3.34 0.99
C LEU A 63 -5.26 1.95 1.45
N GLU A 64 -5.23 1.01 0.53
CA GLU A 64 -5.52 -0.40 0.81
C GLU A 64 -4.24 -1.21 0.79
N VAL A 65 -4.06 -2.01 1.84
CA VAL A 65 -3.07 -3.08 1.88
C VAL A 65 -3.81 -4.39 1.68
N THR A 66 -3.45 -5.13 0.63
CA THR A 66 -4.03 -6.43 0.33
C THR A 66 -3.00 -7.54 0.46
N ASP A 67 -3.45 -8.73 0.84
CA ASP A 67 -2.66 -9.94 0.65
C ASP A 67 -2.58 -10.33 -0.85
N ARG A 68 -1.91 -11.46 -1.13
CA ARG A 68 -1.72 -11.98 -2.49
C ARG A 68 -3.02 -12.37 -3.19
N SER A 69 -4.07 -12.72 -2.43
CA SER A 69 -5.39 -13.05 -2.99
C SER A 69 -6.20 -11.80 -3.35
N GLY A 70 -5.71 -10.60 -3.00
CA GLY A 70 -6.41 -9.35 -3.18
C GLY A 70 -7.37 -9.03 -2.03
N LYS A 71 -7.38 -9.84 -0.96
CA LYS A 71 -8.15 -9.54 0.24
C LYS A 71 -7.52 -8.35 0.96
N VAL A 72 -8.34 -7.35 1.26
CA VAL A 72 -7.92 -6.20 2.08
C VAL A 72 -7.62 -6.68 3.51
N ILE A 73 -6.40 -6.45 3.97
CA ILE A 73 -5.95 -6.79 5.33
C ILE A 73 -5.74 -5.53 6.19
N SER A 74 -5.54 -4.38 5.56
CA SER A 74 -5.51 -3.08 6.24
C SER A 74 -6.01 -1.97 5.31
N LEU A 75 -6.66 -0.97 5.90
CA LEU A 75 -7.27 0.15 5.20
C LEU A 75 -7.02 1.45 5.98
N PHE A 76 -6.53 2.46 5.28
CA PHE A 76 -6.42 3.82 5.79
C PHE A 76 -7.25 4.76 4.93
N SER A 77 -7.95 5.69 5.58
CA SER A 77 -8.69 6.76 4.91
C SER A 77 -8.00 8.09 5.17
N PHE A 78 -7.87 8.91 4.13
CA PHE A 78 -7.29 10.26 4.23
C PHE A 78 -8.27 11.27 3.67
N LYS A 79 -8.21 12.49 4.22
CA LYS A 79 -9.03 13.60 3.77
C LYS A 79 -8.16 14.84 3.63
N ALA A 80 -8.24 15.50 2.49
CA ALA A 80 -7.79 16.88 2.36
C ALA A 80 -8.98 17.80 2.61
N GLU A 81 -8.74 18.86 3.38
CA GLU A 81 -9.75 19.88 3.71
C GLU A 81 -9.37 21.20 3.03
N MET A 82 -10.38 21.99 2.67
CA MET A 82 -10.13 23.38 2.29
C MET A 82 -9.72 24.15 3.55
N PRO A 83 -8.68 25.01 3.49
CA PRO A 83 -8.26 25.84 4.62
C PRO A 83 -9.38 26.72 5.18
#